data_AF-A0A8T3WSH9-F1
#
_entry.id   AF-A0A8T3WSH9-F1
#
_cell.length_a   1.000
_cell.length_b   1.000
_cell.length_c   1.000
_cell.angle_alpha   90.00
_cell.angle_beta   90.00
_cell.angle_gamma   90.00
#
_symmetry.space_group_name_H-M   'P 1'
#
loop_
_entity.id
_entity.type
_entity.pdbx_description
1 polymer ?
#
loop_
_entity_poly.entity_id
_entity_poly.type
_entity_poly.pdbx_seq_one_letter_code
_entity_poly.pdbx_strand_id
1 'polypeptide(L)'
;MINFRKISGFIAAALFLILAIIFIAQLILKLTGNSPTHIEILYTGMGSIASYLFFFSQKVSLFMEEMREFKETTKNSFVRIREDTDKINEKLDFIAEKVK
;
A
#
# COMPACT_ATOMS: atom_id res chain seq x y z
N MET A 1 -8.26 10.58 -16.12
CA MET A 1 -6.86 10.78 -15.66
C MET A 1 -6.28 9.40 -15.36
N ILE A 2 -5.34 8.91 -16.17
CA ILE A 2 -4.74 7.59 -15.96
C ILE A 2 -3.96 7.63 -14.65
N ASN A 3 -4.24 6.69 -13.76
CA ASN A 3 -3.67 6.65 -12.42
C ASN A 3 -2.22 6.13 -12.52
N PHE A 4 -1.28 7.03 -12.84
CA PHE A 4 0.13 6.74 -13.16
C PHE A 4 0.80 5.82 -12.14
N ARG A 5 0.38 5.91 -10.87
CA ARG A 5 0.83 5.10 -9.74
C ARG A 5 0.40 3.63 -9.82
N LYS A 6 -0.79 3.35 -10.38
CA LYS A 6 -1.26 1.97 -10.63
C LYS A 6 -0.46 1.33 -11.78
N ILE A 7 -0.14 2.11 -12.80
CA ILE A 7 0.69 1.67 -13.93
C ILE A 7 2.12 1.40 -13.49
N SER A 8 2.73 2.29 -12.71
CA SER A 8 4.09 2.10 -12.18
C SER A 8 4.20 0.85 -11.30
N GLY A 9 3.17 0.55 -10.50
CA GLY A 9 3.11 -0.67 -9.69
C GLY A 9 2.99 -1.94 -10.52
N PHE A 10 2.22 -1.90 -11.60
CA PHE A 10 2.10 -3.04 -12.53
C PHE A 10 3.42 -3.31 -13.27
N ILE A 11 4.10 -2.25 -13.72
CA ILE A 11 5.41 -2.35 -14.39
C ILE A 11 6.46 -2.94 -13.42
N ALA A 12 6.51 -2.46 -12.17
CA ALA A 12 7.43 -2.98 -11.16
C ALA A 12 7.18 -4.47 -10.87
N ALA A 13 5.91 -4.89 -10.79
CA ALA A 13 5.54 -6.29 -10.59
C ALA A 13 5.94 -7.17 -11.78
N ALA A 14 5.73 -6.70 -13.01
CA ALA A 14 6.13 -7.42 -14.22
C ALA A 14 7.65 -7.58 -14.31
N LEU A 15 8.42 -6.53 -13.99
CA LEU A 15 9.88 -6.57 -13.95
C LEU A 15 10.39 -7.56 -12.89
N PHE A 16 9.80 -7.53 -11.69
CA PHE A 16 10.13 -8.50 -10.65
C PHE A 16 9.87 -9.94 -11.09
N LEU A 17 8.72 -10.21 -11.73
CA LEU A 17 8.38 -11.55 -12.23
C LEU A 17 9.38 -12.03 -13.27
N ILE A 18 9.78 -11.17 -14.22
CA ILE A 18 10.77 -11.50 -15.25
C ILE A 18 12.13 -11.83 -14.61
N LEU A 19 12.60 -11.01 -13.66
CA LEU A 19 13.87 -11.25 -12.96
C LEU A 19 13.83 -12.55 -12.14
N ALA A 20 12.70 -12.85 -11.49
CA ALA A 20 12.53 -14.10 -10.75
C ALA A 20 12.59 -15.32 -11.68
N ILE A 21 11.94 -15.26 -12.85
CA ILE A 21 12.01 -16.35 -13.85
C ILE A 21 13.44 -16.55 -14.34
N ILE A 22 14.16 -15.47 -14.66
CA ILE A 22 15.56 -15.53 -15.10
C ILE A 22 16.43 -16.15 -14.01
N PHE A 23 16.23 -15.75 -12.75
CA PHE A 23 16.96 -16.28 -11.61
C PHE A 23 16.74 -17.79 -11.43
N ILE A 24 15.48 -18.25 -11.51
CA ILE A 24 15.14 -19.67 -11.43
C ILE A 24 15.79 -20.44 -12.58
N ALA A 25 15.75 -19.92 -13.81
CA ALA A 25 16.39 -20.55 -14.97
C ALA A 25 17.91 -20.66 -14.78
N GLN A 26 18.57 -19.63 -14.27
CA GLN A 26 20.01 -19.66 -13.97
C GLN A 26 20.35 -20.68 -12.87
N LEU A 27 19.52 -20.79 -11.82
CA LEU A 27 19.69 -21.81 -10.78
C LEU A 27 19.58 -23.22 -11.35
N ILE A 28 18.58 -23.48 -12.20
CA ILE A 28 18.39 -24.78 -12.87
C ILE A 28 19.60 -25.10 -13.76
N LEU A 29 20.08 -24.13 -14.54
CA LEU A 29 21.27 -24.31 -15.38
C LEU A 29 22.50 -24.65 -14.52
N LYS A 30 22.69 -23.96 -13.39
CA LYS A 30 23.80 -24.22 -12.47
C LYS A 30 23.72 -25.61 -11.84
N LEU A 31 22.52 -26.04 -11.43
CA LEU A 31 22.27 -27.36 -10.84
C LEU A 31 22.45 -28.49 -11.88
N THR A 32 22.20 -28.22 -13.16
CA THR A 32 22.34 -29.20 -14.25
C THR A 32 23.76 -29.27 -14.84
N GLY A 33 24.74 -28.58 -14.24
CA GLY A 33 26.14 -28.60 -14.68
C GLY A 33 26.45 -27.71 -15.88
N ASN A 34 25.45 -27.00 -16.41
CA ASN A 34 25.70 -25.87 -17.30
C ASN A 34 26.22 -24.71 -16.45
N SER A 35 27.12 -23.88 -17.00
CA SER A 35 27.81 -22.89 -16.19
C SER A 35 27.34 -21.45 -16.47
N PRO A 36 26.24 -21.01 -15.84
CA PRO A 36 26.14 -19.62 -15.44
C PRO A 36 27.30 -19.31 -14.50
N THR A 37 27.92 -18.15 -14.73
CA THR A 37 28.93 -17.64 -13.81
C THR A 37 28.28 -17.31 -12.46
N HIS A 38 29.00 -17.50 -11.36
CA HIS A 38 28.49 -17.15 -10.02
C HIS A 38 28.09 -15.67 -9.92
N ILE A 39 28.73 -14.83 -10.73
CA ILE A 39 28.49 -13.39 -10.83
C ILE A 39 27.11 -13.10 -11.44
N GLU A 40 26.69 -13.82 -12.48
CA GLU A 40 25.36 -13.65 -13.10
C GLU A 40 24.23 -13.96 -12.12
N ILE A 41 24.35 -15.08 -11.38
CA ILE A 41 23.37 -15.47 -10.36
C ILE A 41 23.27 -14.40 -9.26
N LEU A 42 24.42 -13.87 -8.81
CA LEU A 42 24.46 -12.79 -7.81
C LEU A 42 23.78 -11.52 -8.32
N TYR A 43 24.08 -11.06 -9.54
CA TYR A 43 23.46 -9.86 -10.11
C TYR A 43 21.96 -10.03 -10.31
N THR A 44 21.50 -11.17 -10.81
CA THR A 44 20.08 -11.43 -11.00
C THR A 44 19.35 -11.56 -9.65
N GLY A 45 19.98 -12.16 -8.65
CA GLY A 45 19.46 -12.20 -7.28
C GLY A 45 19.32 -10.80 -6.65
N MET A 46 20.38 -9.97 -6.74
CA MET A 46 20.34 -8.58 -6.25
C MET A 46 19.30 -7.74 -6.98
N GLY A 47 19.18 -7.90 -8.30
CA GLY A 47 18.15 -7.23 -9.11
C GLY A 47 16.75 -7.61 -8.66
N SER A 48 16.51 -8.90 -8.41
CA SER A 48 15.22 -9.41 -7.92
C SER A 48 14.86 -8.82 -6.55
N ILE A 49 15.83 -8.75 -5.62
CA ILE A 49 15.65 -8.14 -4.29
C ILE A 49 15.36 -6.64 -4.42
N ALA A 50 16.11 -5.91 -5.25
CA ALA A 50 15.90 -4.49 -5.45
C ALA A 50 14.52 -4.19 -6.05
N SER A 51 14.08 -4.95 -7.07
CA SER A 51 12.75 -4.83 -7.65
C SER A 51 11.64 -5.15 -6.64
N TYR A 52 11.84 -6.16 -5.78
CA TYR A 52 10.90 -6.49 -4.72
C TYR A 52 10.77 -5.35 -3.70
N LEU A 53 11.90 -4.80 -3.22
CA LEU A 53 11.89 -3.69 -2.27
C LEU A 53 11.22 -2.45 -2.86
N PHE A 54 11.47 -2.16 -4.13
CA PHE A 54 10.82 -1.06 -4.83
C PHE A 54 9.31 -1.27 -4.92
N PHE A 55 8.85 -2.46 -5.33
CA PHE A 55 7.42 -2.80 -5.35
C PHE A 55 6.77 -2.69 -3.96
N PHE A 56 7.44 -3.21 -2.93
CA PHE A 56 6.97 -3.15 -1.55
C PHE A 56 6.85 -1.71 -1.05
N SER A 57 7.84 -0.85 -1.33
CA SER A 57 7.78 0.57 -0.94
C SER A 57 6.58 1.30 -1.55
N GLN A 58 6.22 0.98 -2.80
CA GLN A 58 5.04 1.57 -3.45
C GLN A 58 3.75 1.12 -2.76
N LYS A 59 3.66 -0.16 -2.36
CA LYS A 59 2.51 -0.69 -1.61
C LYS A 59 2.36 -0.06 -0.23
N VAL A 60 3.47 0.10 0.50
CA VAL A 60 3.47 0.79 1.80
C VAL A 60 3.04 2.24 1.66
N SER A 61 3.51 2.94 0.62
CA SER A 61 3.13 4.33 0.35
C SER A 61 1.62 4.48 0.10
N LEU A 62 1.01 3.58 -0.67
CA LEU A 62 -0.44 3.57 -0.90
C LEU A 62 -1.22 3.30 0.40
N PHE A 63 -0.77 2.31 1.18
CA PHE A 63 -1.40 1.99 2.45
C PHE A 63 -1.38 3.17 3.44
N MET A 64 -0.26 3.89 3.52
CA MET A 64 -0.14 5.07 4.38
C MET A 64 -1.09 6.20 3.97
N GLU A 65 -1.35 6.35 2.68
CA GLU A 65 -2.28 7.34 2.15
C GLU A 65 -3.73 6.97 2.42
N GLU A 66 -4.11 5.72 2.18
CA GLU A 66 -5.44 5.17 2.55
C GLU A 66 -5.68 5.31 4.07
N MET A 67 -4.67 5.02 4.89
CA MET A 67 -4.73 5.22 6.34
C MET A 67 -4.89 6.70 6.73
N ARG A 68 -4.28 7.63 5.99
CA ARG A 68 -4.44 9.07 6.22
C ARG A 68 -5.87 9.50 5.91
N GLU A 69 -6.41 9.10 4.77
CA GLU A 69 -7.79 9.39 4.35
C GLU A 69 -8.80 8.80 5.34
N PHE A 70 -8.57 7.57 5.80
CA PHE A 70 -9.39 6.94 6.83
C PHE A 70 -9.38 7.77 8.12
N LYS A 71 -8.19 8.16 8.60
CA LYS A 71 -8.06 8.99 9.82
C LYS A 71 -8.78 10.32 9.70
N GLU A 72 -8.68 11.01 8.56
CA GLU A 72 -9.37 12.27 8.30
C GLU A 72 -10.89 12.08 8.28
N THR A 73 -11.37 11.04 7.59
CA THR A 73 -12.80 10.69 7.53
C THR A 73 -13.35 10.40 8.92
N THR A 74 -12.65 9.57 9.69
CA THR A 74 -13.04 9.23 11.07
C THR A 74 -13.05 10.45 11.98
N LYS A 75 -12.05 11.33 11.89
CA LYS A 75 -12.02 12.59 12.64
C LYS A 75 -13.23 13.46 12.32
N ASN A 76 -13.57 13.60 11.04
CA ASN A 76 -14.72 14.37 10.59
C ASN A 76 -16.04 13.76 11.10
N SER A 77 -16.16 12.43 11.11
CA SER A 77 -17.32 11.74 11.67
C SER A 77 -17.48 11.99 13.17
N PHE A 78 -16.39 11.94 13.95
CA PHE A 78 -16.44 12.22 15.39
C PHE A 78 -16.83 13.67 15.69
N VAL A 79 -16.30 14.64 14.91
CA VAL A 79 -16.70 16.05 15.04
C VAL A 79 -18.19 16.21 14.78
N ARG A 80 -18.72 15.58 13.72
CA ARG A 80 -20.14 15.64 13.38
C ARG A 80 -21.02 15.02 14.47
N ILE A 81 -20.63 13.87 15.01
CA ILE A 81 -21.35 13.21 16.12
C ILE A 81 -21.41 14.13 17.35
N ARG A 82 -20.31 14.84 17.65
CA ARG A 82 -20.28 15.80 18.76
C ARG A 82 -21.24 16.96 18.52
N GLU A 83 -21.20 17.57 17.34
CA GLU A 83 -22.13 18.65 16.97
C GLU A 83 -23.60 18.23 17.04
N ASP A 84 -23.91 17.00 16.60
CA ASP A 84 -25.27 16.45 16.68
C ASP A 84 -25.69 16.22 18.14
N THR A 85 -24.77 15.79 18.99
CA THR A 85 -25.01 15.60 20.43
C THR A 85 -25.28 16.94 21.13
N ASP A 86 -24.49 17.97 20.84
CA ASP A 86 -24.65 19.30 21.42
C ASP A 86 -26.02 19.90 21.04
N LYS A 87 -26.46 19.75 19.78
CA LYS A 87 -27.80 20.16 19.34
C LYS A 87 -28.93 19.40 20.02
N ILE A 88 -28.74 18.10 20.31
CA ILE A 88 -29.72 17.30 21.03
C ILE A 88 -29.85 17.83 22.47
N ASN A 89 -28.72 18.11 23.13
CA ASN A 89 -28.72 18.67 24.49
C ASN A 89 -29.41 20.03 24.54
N GLU A 90 -29.10 20.96 23.62
CA GLU A 90 -29.79 22.26 23.53
C GLU A 90 -31.31 22.11 23.37
N LYS A 91 -31.76 21.15 22.56
CA LYS A 91 -33.19 20.87 22.39
C LYS A 91 -33.81 20.26 23.64
N LEU A 92 -33.10 19.37 24.34
CA LEU A 92 -33.57 18.77 25.59
C LEU A 92 -33.72 19.83 26.68
N ASP A 93 -32.77 20.75 26.80
CA ASP A 93 -32.81 21.85 27.76
C ASP A 93 -34.00 22.79 27.49
N PHE A 94 -34.24 23.13 26.22
CA PHE A 94 -35.41 23.93 25.82
C PHE A 94 -36.74 23.24 26.16
N ILE A 95 -36.83 21.92 25.96
CA ILE A 95 -38.03 21.15 26.34
C ILE A 95 -38.19 21.14 27.86
N ALA A 96 -37.11 20.89 28.61
CA ALA A 96 -37.14 20.88 30.06
C ALA A 96 -37.57 22.23 30.64
N GLU A 97 -37.15 23.35 30.03
CA GLU A 97 -37.58 24.69 30.43
C GLU A 97 -39.08 24.94 30.16
N LYS A 98 -39.62 24.43 29.04
CA LYS A 98 -41.04 24.57 28.70
C LYS A 98 -42.01 23.70 29.51
N VAL A 99 -41.51 22.63 30.14
CA VAL A 99 -42.32 21.71 30.94
C VAL A 99 -42.40 22.16 32.42
N LYS A 100 -41.56 23.09 32.84
CA LYS A 100 -41.66 23.80 34.13
C LYS A 100 -42.77 24.86 34.11
#